data_AF-W7TKW8-F1
#
_entry.id   AF-W7TKW8-F1
#
_cell.length_a   1.000
_cell.length_b   1.000
_cell.length_c   1.000
_cell.angle_alpha   90.00
_cell.angle_beta   90.00
_cell.angle_gamma   90.00
#
_symmetry.space_group_name_H-M   'P 1'
#
loop_
_entity.id
_entity.type
_entity.pdbx_description
1 polymer ?
#
loop_
_entity_poly.entity_id
_entity_poly.type
_entity_poly.pdbx_seq_one_letter_code
_entity_poly.pdbx_strand_id
1 'polypeptide(L)'
;MGQLMSIRGCAGGSGGDIGADELLLDHTCNDVTSTAGRTPTDDVQGEKLHQIMKGLLQESVCCIRAVREYQDNTELLRAAMKAPSNEALQLQAFACLMPSVANIKRAHALSICLSQELPQLLSYLIARRNNLRRNHALMKVLADILDFSLSFDFEKMRKPSIQNDFSYFRRYLNKMAPRMPDGEVQVQEAEAGMISLFIAQGLPMTVTVEKALRSLGEVSGSPDSLCHALQLVGLLANVSCDLALRPGLGVDLRRFALRVMTSSVVIYDRVSEAGVFTRRSPVRTRKCLRILRKEEEASRSDAMLARQLLDSVKYSTLHYKDCSTPSYIRSLLND
;
A
#
# COMPACT_ATOMS: atom_id res chain seq x y z
N MET A 1 -11.50 -23.00 27.57
CA MET A 1 -10.52 -23.83 26.86
C MET A 1 -10.89 -23.83 25.39
N GLY A 2 -10.06 -23.17 24.57
CA GLY A 2 -10.31 -22.95 23.16
C GLY A 2 -10.03 -24.20 22.33
N GLN A 3 -10.86 -24.40 21.32
CA GLN A 3 -10.69 -25.47 20.35
C GLN A 3 -10.15 -24.84 19.06
N LEU A 4 -8.83 -24.99 18.86
CA LEU A 4 -8.15 -24.70 17.59
C LEU A 4 -8.78 -25.55 16.49
N MET A 5 -9.51 -24.93 15.56
CA MET A 5 -9.76 -25.54 14.26
C MET A 5 -8.52 -25.32 13.39
N SER A 6 -7.78 -26.41 13.20
CA SER A 6 -6.63 -26.51 12.33
C SER A 6 -7.03 -26.22 10.88
N ILE A 7 -6.45 -25.16 10.30
CA ILE A 7 -6.47 -24.88 8.87
C ILE A 7 -5.67 -25.99 8.16
N ARG A 8 -6.35 -27.09 7.86
CA ARG A 8 -5.90 -28.21 7.01
C ARG A 8 -6.91 -28.34 5.88
N GLY A 9 -6.55 -27.87 4.68
CA GLY A 9 -7.35 -28.15 3.49
C GLY A 9 -7.42 -27.04 2.44
N CYS A 10 -6.30 -26.42 2.08
CA CYS A 10 -6.21 -25.60 0.86
C CYS A 10 -4.90 -25.94 0.15
N ALA A 11 -4.73 -27.21 -0.19
CA ALA A 11 -3.65 -27.68 -1.05
C ALA A 11 -4.30 -28.42 -2.23
N GLY A 12 -3.95 -28.01 -3.46
CA GLY A 12 -4.23 -28.77 -4.67
C GLY A 12 -5.42 -28.29 -5.49
N GLY A 13 -5.33 -27.08 -6.03
CA GLY A 13 -6.05 -26.71 -7.26
C GLY A 13 -5.00 -26.32 -8.29
N SER A 14 -4.76 -27.19 -9.27
CA SER A 14 -3.93 -26.91 -10.46
C SER A 14 -4.59 -25.79 -11.27
N GLY A 15 -4.35 -24.54 -10.90
CA GLY A 15 -4.67 -23.38 -11.72
C GLY A 15 -3.66 -23.33 -12.87
N GLY A 16 -4.14 -23.37 -14.11
CA GLY A 16 -3.30 -23.16 -15.28
C GLY A 16 -2.50 -21.88 -15.10
N ASP A 17 -1.18 -21.98 -15.18
CA ASP A 17 -0.25 -20.87 -14.96
C ASP A 17 -0.66 -19.67 -15.83
N ILE A 18 -1.17 -18.62 -15.17
CA ILE A 18 -1.39 -17.33 -15.82
C ILE A 18 -0.01 -16.68 -15.89
N GLY A 19 0.51 -16.49 -17.10
CA GLY A 19 1.80 -15.85 -17.31
C GLY A 19 1.75 -14.38 -16.89
N ALA A 20 2.89 -13.84 -16.44
CA ALA A 20 3.02 -12.42 -16.12
C ALA A 20 2.58 -11.48 -17.25
N ASP A 21 2.78 -11.94 -18.49
CA ASP A 21 2.42 -11.25 -19.72
C ASP A 21 0.92 -11.02 -19.87
N GLU A 22 0.10 -11.91 -19.32
CA GLU A 22 -1.35 -11.79 -19.44
C GLU A 22 -1.98 -11.06 -18.27
N LEU A 23 -1.30 -10.99 -17.12
CA LEU A 23 -1.89 -10.48 -15.88
C LEU A 23 -1.48 -9.03 -15.55
N LEU A 24 -0.23 -8.66 -15.84
CA LEU A 24 0.35 -7.40 -15.37
C LEU A 24 0.98 -6.55 -16.48
N LEU A 25 1.20 -7.12 -17.66
CA LEU A 25 1.62 -6.35 -18.82
C LEU A 25 0.38 -5.80 -19.54
N ASP A 26 0.13 -4.51 -19.38
CA ASP A 26 -0.80 -3.82 -20.26
C ASP A 26 -0.30 -3.97 -21.70
N HIS A 27 -1.09 -4.62 -22.56
CA HIS A 27 -1.00 -4.37 -23.99
C HIS A 27 -1.49 -2.95 -24.23
N THR A 28 -0.58 -1.99 -24.07
CA THR A 28 -0.64 -0.60 -24.51
C THR A 28 -2.00 0.08 -24.36
N CYS A 29 -2.19 0.86 -23.28
CA CYS A 29 -2.91 2.10 -23.47
C CYS A 29 -2.53 3.14 -22.42
N ASN A 30 -1.52 3.94 -22.79
CA ASN A 30 -1.31 5.26 -22.25
C ASN A 30 -2.14 6.32 -23.03
N ASP A 31 -3.12 5.91 -23.85
CA ASP A 31 -4.01 6.86 -24.53
C ASP A 31 -5.17 7.25 -23.63
N VAL A 32 -5.01 8.40 -23.00
CA VAL A 32 -6.08 9.15 -22.32
C VAL A 32 -7.09 9.73 -23.33
N THR A 33 -6.94 9.46 -24.63
CA THR A 33 -7.83 9.95 -25.68
C THR A 33 -7.96 8.95 -26.82
N SER A 34 -8.99 8.10 -26.80
CA SER A 34 -9.82 7.75 -27.98
C SER A 34 -10.69 6.51 -27.72
N THR A 35 -12.00 6.72 -27.81
CA THR A 35 -13.04 5.77 -28.29
C THR A 35 -13.16 4.38 -27.67
N ALA A 36 -14.22 4.20 -26.85
CA ALA A 36 -15.13 3.05 -26.86
C ALA A 36 -14.54 1.66 -27.21
N GLY A 37 -13.50 1.24 -26.48
CA GLY A 37 -13.05 -0.14 -26.43
C GLY A 37 -13.39 -0.71 -25.06
N ARG A 38 -14.14 -1.81 -25.01
CA ARG A 38 -14.47 -2.50 -23.76
C ARG A 38 -13.21 -2.70 -22.92
N THR A 39 -13.26 -2.25 -21.67
CA THR A 39 -12.27 -2.62 -20.65
C THR A 39 -12.19 -4.15 -20.61
N PRO A 40 -10.99 -4.77 -20.54
CA PRO A 40 -10.89 -6.22 -20.48
C PRO A 40 -11.27 -6.72 -19.08
N THR A 41 -12.56 -6.62 -18.81
CA THR A 41 -13.29 -7.13 -17.64
C THR A 41 -14.55 -7.82 -18.16
N ASP A 42 -14.97 -8.90 -17.51
CA ASP A 42 -16.00 -9.80 -18.06
C ASP A 42 -17.40 -9.17 -18.18
N ASP A 43 -17.72 -8.13 -17.40
CA ASP A 43 -19.04 -7.54 -17.33
C ASP A 43 -19.06 -6.08 -16.84
N VAL A 44 -20.24 -5.45 -16.92
CA VAL A 44 -20.51 -4.05 -16.52
C VAL A 44 -20.12 -3.75 -15.07
N GLN A 45 -20.27 -4.73 -14.16
CA GLN A 45 -19.89 -4.55 -12.78
C GLN A 45 -18.35 -4.45 -12.65
N GLY A 46 -17.62 -5.28 -13.40
CA GLY A 46 -16.16 -5.21 -13.49
C GLY A 46 -15.68 -3.87 -14.04
N GLU A 47 -16.32 -3.36 -15.11
CA GLU A 47 -15.99 -2.05 -15.69
C GLU A 47 -16.20 -0.91 -14.68
N LYS A 48 -17.32 -0.93 -13.96
CA LYS A 48 -17.62 0.06 -12.91
C LYS A 48 -16.58 0.03 -11.79
N LEU A 49 -16.23 -1.16 -11.29
CA LEU A 49 -15.20 -1.33 -10.26
C LEU A 49 -13.84 -0.82 -10.75
N HIS A 50 -13.48 -1.14 -11.99
CA HIS A 50 -12.25 -0.65 -12.59
C HIS A 50 -12.22 0.89 -12.64
N GLN A 51 -13.30 1.52 -13.09
CA GLN A 51 -13.39 2.99 -13.17
C GLN A 51 -13.28 3.66 -11.78
N ILE A 52 -14.02 3.15 -10.79
CA ILE A 52 -13.96 3.65 -9.40
C ILE A 52 -12.52 3.57 -8.88
N MET A 53 -11.90 2.39 -9.01
CA MET A 53 -10.56 2.16 -8.50
C MET A 53 -9.49 2.97 -9.22
N LYS A 54 -9.59 3.12 -10.54
CA LYS A 54 -8.67 3.99 -11.29
C LYS A 54 -8.81 5.45 -10.87
N GLY A 55 -10.02 5.92 -10.58
CA GLY A 55 -10.26 7.25 -10.01
C GLY A 55 -9.55 7.43 -8.67
N LEU A 56 -9.65 6.46 -7.76
CA LEU A 56 -8.92 6.48 -6.48
C LEU A 56 -7.39 6.46 -6.69
N LEU A 57 -6.91 5.65 -7.64
CA LEU A 57 -5.47 5.55 -7.94
C LEU A 57 -4.89 6.81 -8.59
N GLN A 58 -5.68 7.63 -9.29
CA GLN A 58 -5.22 8.94 -9.78
C GLN A 58 -4.85 9.87 -8.62
N GLU A 59 -5.65 9.86 -7.55
CA GLU A 59 -5.39 10.66 -6.35
C GLU A 59 -4.13 10.17 -5.60
N SER A 60 -3.86 8.86 -5.68
CA SER A 60 -2.70 8.22 -5.04
C SER A 60 -1.35 8.82 -5.48
N VAL A 61 -1.23 9.21 -6.76
CA VAL A 61 -0.04 9.84 -7.34
C VAL A 61 0.21 11.21 -6.71
N CYS A 62 -0.86 11.99 -6.54
CA CYS A 62 -0.78 13.30 -5.89
C CYS A 62 -0.38 13.17 -4.42
N CYS A 63 -0.95 12.19 -3.70
CA CYS A 63 -0.62 11.91 -2.31
C CYS A 63 0.87 11.53 -2.13
N ILE A 64 1.41 10.63 -2.95
CA ILE A 64 2.84 10.27 -2.91
C ILE A 64 3.71 11.49 -3.19
N ARG A 65 3.39 12.27 -4.22
CA ARG A 65 4.16 13.48 -4.56
C ARG A 65 4.16 14.48 -3.40
N ALA A 66 3.01 14.72 -2.78
CA ALA A 66 2.90 15.62 -1.64
C ALA A 66 3.76 15.16 -0.45
N VAL A 67 3.81 13.85 -0.17
CA VAL A 67 4.69 13.31 0.87
C VAL A 67 6.16 13.46 0.45
N ARG A 68 6.52 13.22 -0.82
CA ARG A 68 7.90 13.36 -1.33
C ARG A 68 8.42 14.78 -1.22
N GLU A 69 7.61 15.76 -1.58
CA GLU A 69 7.94 17.19 -1.64
C GLU A 69 7.67 17.92 -0.32
N TYR A 70 7.28 17.19 0.74
CA TYR A 70 6.98 17.76 2.04
C TYR A 70 8.16 18.58 2.58
N GLN A 71 7.89 19.85 2.88
CA GLN A 71 8.86 20.79 3.43
C GLN A 71 8.89 20.71 4.95
N ASP A 72 10.10 20.69 5.51
CA ASP A 72 10.31 20.64 6.95
C ASP A 72 10.10 22.04 7.57
N ASN A 73 9.15 22.17 8.49
CA ASN A 73 8.86 23.42 9.19
C ASN A 73 9.47 23.47 10.61
N THR A 74 10.32 22.49 10.96
CA THR A 74 10.83 22.30 12.32
C THR A 74 11.45 23.56 12.93
N GLU A 75 12.19 24.35 12.16
CA GLU A 75 12.83 25.58 12.67
C GLU A 75 11.80 26.65 13.06
N LEU A 76 10.83 26.91 12.18
CA LEU A 76 9.76 27.89 12.41
C LEU A 76 8.88 27.46 13.60
N LEU A 77 8.51 26.19 13.67
CA LEU A 77 7.73 25.65 14.78
C LEU A 77 8.50 25.74 16.11
N ARG A 78 9.81 25.44 16.12
CA ARG A 78 10.65 25.60 17.32
C ARG A 78 10.77 27.06 17.75
N ALA A 79 10.91 27.99 16.80
CA ALA A 79 10.96 29.42 17.09
C ALA A 79 9.65 29.90 17.73
N ALA A 80 8.51 29.47 17.17
CA ALA A 80 7.20 29.75 17.75
C ALA A 80 7.06 29.16 19.17
N MET A 81 7.47 27.91 19.40
CA MET A 81 7.42 27.30 20.74
C MET A 81 8.25 28.06 21.79
N LYS A 82 9.38 28.66 21.38
CA LYS A 82 10.25 29.45 22.28
C LYS A 82 9.70 30.84 22.58
N ALA A 83 8.84 31.39 21.73
CA ALA A 83 8.26 32.73 21.87
C ALA A 83 6.72 32.66 21.92
N PRO A 84 6.12 32.09 22.99
CA PRO A 84 4.67 31.88 23.07
C PRO A 84 3.85 33.17 23.16
N SER A 85 4.49 34.29 23.56
CA SER A 85 3.86 35.62 23.62
C SER A 85 3.83 36.35 22.26
N ASN A 86 4.63 35.91 21.27
CA ASN A 86 4.66 36.52 19.95
C ASN A 86 3.54 35.97 19.07
N GLU A 87 2.37 36.63 19.10
CA GLU A 87 1.17 36.15 18.38
C GLU A 87 1.37 36.08 16.86
N ALA A 88 2.11 37.02 16.27
CA ALA A 88 2.38 37.02 14.83
C ALA A 88 3.18 35.79 14.42
N LEU A 89 4.20 35.43 15.21
CA LEU A 89 5.00 34.22 14.97
C LEU A 89 4.19 32.93 15.18
N GLN A 90 3.28 32.90 16.17
CA GLN A 90 2.38 31.77 16.36
C GLN A 90 1.46 31.56 15.15
N LEU A 91 0.86 32.65 14.65
CA LEU A 91 -0.05 32.61 13.52
C LEU A 91 0.69 32.18 12.25
N GLN A 92 1.88 32.72 12.01
CA GLN A 92 2.74 32.32 10.89
C GLN A 92 3.10 30.83 10.93
N ALA A 93 3.51 30.33 12.10
CA ALA A 93 3.85 28.93 12.30
C ALA A 93 2.64 27.99 12.15
N PHE A 94 1.43 28.45 12.49
CA PHE A 94 0.21 27.69 12.26
C PHE A 94 -0.18 27.70 10.78
N ALA A 95 -0.19 28.87 10.15
CA ALA A 95 -0.57 29.06 8.75
C ALA A 95 0.32 28.29 7.77
N CYS A 96 1.63 28.20 8.04
CA CYS A 96 2.55 27.46 7.17
C CYS A 96 2.22 25.95 7.06
N LEU A 97 1.46 25.41 8.02
CA LEU A 97 1.07 24.00 8.05
C LEU A 97 -0.19 23.71 7.20
N MET A 98 -0.95 24.72 6.77
CA MET A 98 -2.23 24.48 6.06
C MET A 98 -2.08 23.61 4.80
N PRO A 99 -1.07 23.82 3.92
CA PRO A 99 -0.88 22.97 2.75
C PRO A 99 -0.58 21.51 3.13
N SER A 100 0.29 21.34 4.13
CA SER A 100 0.68 20.04 4.70
C SER A 100 -0.53 19.30 5.27
N VAL A 101 -1.35 19.99 6.06
CA VAL A 101 -2.57 19.45 6.67
C VAL A 101 -3.59 19.03 5.61
N ALA A 102 -3.78 19.84 4.56
CA ALA A 102 -4.65 19.50 3.45
C ALA A 102 -4.19 18.24 2.71
N ASN A 103 -2.88 18.09 2.47
CA ASN A 103 -2.32 16.90 1.84
C ASN A 103 -2.48 15.63 2.70
N ILE A 104 -2.27 15.74 4.02
CA ILE A 104 -2.50 14.63 4.94
C ILE A 104 -3.99 14.26 4.98
N LYS A 105 -4.89 15.25 5.00
CA LYS A 105 -6.35 15.03 4.92
C LYS A 105 -6.73 14.26 3.65
N ARG A 106 -6.17 14.62 2.49
CA ARG A 106 -6.39 13.89 1.22
C ARG A 106 -5.92 12.45 1.29
N ALA A 107 -4.73 12.20 1.84
CA ALA A 107 -4.23 10.83 2.02
C ALA A 107 -5.11 10.00 2.96
N HIS A 108 -5.56 10.59 4.07
CA HIS A 108 -6.50 9.95 4.99
C HIS A 108 -7.84 9.64 4.32
N ALA A 109 -8.42 10.59 3.57
CA ALA A 109 -9.66 10.38 2.82
C ALA A 109 -9.51 9.25 1.79
N LEU A 110 -8.40 9.22 1.04
CA LEU A 110 -8.10 8.12 0.12
C LEU A 110 -8.02 6.77 0.84
N SER A 111 -7.43 6.72 2.03
CA SER A 111 -7.38 5.50 2.84
C SER A 111 -8.77 4.99 3.25
N ILE A 112 -9.71 5.90 3.52
CA ILE A 112 -11.10 5.56 3.85
C ILE A 112 -11.79 5.00 2.60
N CYS A 113 -11.68 5.67 1.45
CA CYS A 113 -12.27 5.20 0.20
C CYS A 113 -11.71 3.82 -0.20
N LEU A 114 -10.39 3.62 -0.10
CA LEU A 114 -9.77 2.32 -0.37
C LEU A 114 -10.30 1.23 0.59
N SER A 115 -10.49 1.54 1.87
CA SER A 115 -11.05 0.59 2.84
C SER A 115 -12.47 0.14 2.50
N GLN A 116 -13.24 0.99 1.83
CA GLN A 116 -14.64 0.72 1.45
C GLN A 116 -14.75 -0.02 0.11
N GLU A 117 -13.95 0.37 -0.88
CA GLU A 117 -14.06 -0.17 -2.23
C GLU A 117 -13.25 -1.47 -2.43
N LEU A 118 -12.10 -1.62 -1.76
CA LEU A 118 -11.22 -2.77 -1.96
C LEU A 118 -11.88 -4.12 -1.64
N PRO A 119 -12.70 -4.25 -0.57
CA PRO A 119 -13.44 -5.47 -0.31
C PRO A 119 -14.40 -5.85 -1.47
N GLN A 120 -14.98 -4.87 -2.16
CA GLN A 120 -15.87 -5.12 -3.30
C GLN A 120 -15.08 -5.64 -4.51
N LEU A 121 -13.94 -5.02 -4.82
CA LEU A 121 -13.02 -5.48 -5.86
C LEU A 121 -12.56 -6.92 -5.61
N LEU A 122 -12.13 -7.20 -4.38
CA LEU A 122 -11.64 -8.53 -3.99
C LEU A 122 -12.76 -9.56 -4.06
N SER A 123 -13.97 -9.24 -3.57
CA SER A 123 -15.13 -10.14 -3.68
C SER A 123 -15.46 -10.47 -5.13
N TYR A 124 -15.40 -9.47 -6.02
CA TYR A 124 -15.61 -9.65 -7.46
C TYR A 124 -14.56 -10.58 -8.10
N LEU A 125 -13.27 -10.37 -7.78
CA LEU A 125 -12.16 -11.18 -8.28
C LEU A 125 -12.19 -12.61 -7.74
N ILE A 126 -12.54 -12.80 -6.47
CA ILE A 126 -12.68 -14.11 -5.83
C ILE A 126 -13.76 -14.94 -6.52
N ALA A 127 -14.91 -14.33 -6.82
CA ALA A 127 -15.99 -14.99 -7.56
C ALA A 127 -15.56 -15.43 -8.98
N ARG A 128 -14.54 -14.76 -9.56
CA ARG A 128 -14.00 -15.04 -10.91
C ARG A 128 -12.57 -15.62 -10.87
N ARG A 129 -12.16 -16.20 -9.74
CA ARG A 129 -10.79 -16.74 -9.55
C ARG A 129 -10.36 -17.79 -10.57
N ASN A 130 -11.32 -18.49 -11.18
CA ASN A 130 -11.06 -19.49 -12.22
C ASN A 130 -10.80 -18.86 -13.60
N ASN A 131 -11.02 -17.54 -13.75
CA ASN A 131 -10.90 -16.83 -15.02
C ASN A 131 -10.27 -15.45 -14.86
N LEU A 132 -9.21 -15.36 -14.04
CA LEU A 132 -8.51 -14.09 -13.78
C LEU A 132 -7.89 -13.48 -15.04
N ARG A 133 -7.59 -14.28 -16.07
CA ARG A 133 -7.10 -13.79 -17.38
C ARG A 133 -8.07 -12.79 -18.02
N ARG A 134 -9.39 -13.04 -17.93
CA ARG A 134 -10.40 -12.11 -18.46
C ARG A 134 -10.66 -10.90 -17.56
N ASN A 135 -10.09 -10.89 -16.35
CA ASN A 135 -10.22 -9.81 -15.38
C ASN A 135 -8.83 -9.24 -15.03
N HIS A 136 -7.88 -9.32 -15.97
CA HIS A 136 -6.50 -8.89 -15.72
C HIS A 136 -6.40 -7.40 -15.44
N ALA A 137 -7.25 -6.55 -16.03
CA ALA A 137 -7.30 -5.12 -15.70
C ALA A 137 -7.60 -4.87 -14.21
N LEU A 138 -8.51 -5.66 -13.62
CA LEU A 138 -8.83 -5.57 -12.18
C LEU A 138 -7.70 -6.16 -11.31
N MET A 139 -7.01 -7.19 -11.79
CA MET A 139 -5.81 -7.72 -11.13
C MET A 139 -4.65 -6.71 -11.17
N LYS A 140 -4.50 -5.97 -12.26
CA LYS A 140 -3.55 -4.88 -12.40
C LYS A 140 -3.89 -3.71 -11.46
N VAL A 141 -5.18 -3.37 -11.32
CA VAL A 141 -5.64 -2.41 -10.31
C VAL A 141 -5.28 -2.86 -8.90
N LEU A 142 -5.47 -4.15 -8.56
CA LEU A 142 -5.05 -4.67 -7.27
C LEU A 142 -3.53 -4.56 -7.08
N ALA A 143 -2.74 -4.84 -8.12
CA ALA A 143 -1.30 -4.63 -8.11
C ALA A 143 -0.93 -3.14 -7.91
N ASP A 144 -1.62 -2.22 -8.55
CA ASP A 144 -1.41 -0.77 -8.39
C ASP A 144 -1.73 -0.28 -6.97
N ILE A 145 -2.76 -0.84 -6.33
CA ILE A 145 -3.09 -0.56 -4.92
C ILE A 145 -1.96 -1.04 -4.00
N LEU A 146 -1.42 -2.23 -4.24
CA LEU A 146 -0.28 -2.77 -3.49
C LEU A 146 1.00 -1.97 -3.72
N ASP A 147 1.26 -1.52 -4.95
CA ASP A 147 2.40 -0.65 -5.26
C ASP A 147 2.28 0.69 -4.52
N PHE A 148 1.10 1.30 -4.60
CA PHE A 148 0.78 2.55 -3.91
C PHE A 148 0.96 2.41 -2.40
N SER A 149 0.41 1.37 -1.77
CA SER A 149 0.42 1.24 -0.31
C SER A 149 1.84 1.19 0.23
N LEU A 150 2.70 0.39 -0.37
CA LEU A 150 4.11 0.27 0.02
C LEU A 150 4.87 1.56 -0.28
N SER A 151 4.64 2.17 -1.45
CA SER A 151 5.34 3.39 -1.87
C SER A 151 5.00 4.59 -0.98
N PHE A 152 3.72 4.78 -0.63
CA PHE A 152 3.29 5.84 0.27
C PHE A 152 3.88 5.67 1.66
N ASP A 153 3.78 4.46 2.22
CA ASP A 153 4.27 4.17 3.58
C ASP A 153 5.78 4.38 3.67
N PHE A 154 6.53 3.97 2.64
CA PHE A 154 7.96 4.19 2.55
C PHE A 154 8.33 5.67 2.58
N GLU A 155 7.68 6.49 1.74
CA GLU A 155 7.94 7.94 1.69
C GLU A 155 7.56 8.62 3.01
N LYS A 156 6.46 8.21 3.62
CA LYS A 156 6.01 8.73 4.93
C LYS A 156 7.01 8.38 6.03
N MET A 157 7.50 7.15 6.07
CA MET A 157 8.42 6.68 7.12
C MET A 157 9.75 7.44 7.11
N ARG A 158 10.18 7.94 5.95
CA ARG A 158 11.38 8.78 5.81
C ARG A 158 11.21 10.22 6.29
N LYS A 159 9.99 10.64 6.60
CA LYS A 159 9.65 12.01 6.99
C LYS A 159 8.94 12.07 8.34
N PRO A 160 9.66 11.86 9.46
CA PRO A 160 9.08 11.93 10.80
C PRO A 160 8.50 13.32 11.13
N SER A 161 8.95 14.39 10.46
CA SER A 161 8.42 15.75 10.60
C SER A 161 6.91 15.84 10.31
N ILE A 162 6.38 15.03 9.39
CA ILE A 162 4.94 14.98 9.09
C ILE A 162 4.10 14.75 10.35
N GLN A 163 4.51 13.81 11.20
CA GLN A 163 3.78 13.48 12.42
C GLN A 163 3.97 14.57 13.49
N ASN A 164 5.16 15.15 13.59
CA ASN A 164 5.47 16.21 14.56
C ASN A 164 4.69 17.49 14.25
N ASP A 165 4.72 17.93 12.99
CA ASP A 165 4.04 19.12 12.51
C ASP A 165 2.52 18.99 12.63
N PHE A 166 1.95 17.83 12.29
CA PHE A 166 0.53 17.59 12.47
C PHE A 166 0.12 17.55 13.96
N SER A 167 0.99 17.03 14.83
CA SER A 167 0.79 17.08 16.28
C SER A 167 0.79 18.52 16.81
N TYR A 168 1.67 19.38 16.25
CA TYR A 168 1.65 20.82 16.52
C TYR A 168 0.34 21.45 16.05
N PHE A 169 -0.06 21.23 14.79
CA PHE A 169 -1.32 21.73 14.26
C PHE A 169 -2.50 21.37 15.17
N ARG A 170 -2.65 20.09 15.55
CA ARG A 170 -3.75 19.66 16.42
C ARG A 170 -3.74 20.35 17.78
N ARG A 171 -2.56 20.54 18.39
CA ARG A 171 -2.43 21.19 19.70
C ARG A 171 -2.89 22.65 19.68
N TYR A 172 -2.66 23.35 18.57
CA TYR A 172 -2.98 24.76 18.43
C TYR A 172 -4.27 25.03 17.65
N LEU A 173 -4.93 24.00 17.13
CA LEU A 173 -6.13 24.09 16.29
C LEU A 173 -7.21 25.00 16.90
N ASN A 174 -7.68 24.69 18.10
CA ASN A 174 -8.78 25.44 18.73
C ASN A 174 -8.37 26.88 19.10
N LYS A 175 -7.08 27.14 19.31
CA LYS A 175 -6.56 28.47 19.64
C LYS A 175 -6.35 29.34 18.39
N MET A 176 -5.88 28.75 17.31
CA MET A 176 -5.42 29.48 16.12
C MET A 176 -6.47 29.50 15.01
N ALA A 177 -7.34 28.50 14.89
CA ALA A 177 -8.36 28.47 13.85
C ALA A 177 -9.27 29.71 13.83
N PRO A 178 -9.73 30.27 14.97
CA PRO A 178 -10.53 31.51 14.96
C PRO A 178 -9.75 32.75 14.52
N ARG A 179 -8.41 32.66 14.43
CA ARG A 179 -7.52 33.75 14.02
C ARG A 179 -7.09 33.64 12.55
N MET A 180 -7.48 32.56 11.87
CA MET A 180 -7.21 32.33 10.46
C MET A 180 -8.35 32.88 9.61
N PRO A 181 -8.09 33.23 8.33
CA PRO A 181 -9.15 33.57 7.39
C PRO A 181 -10.17 32.45 7.24
N ASP A 182 -11.44 32.82 7.05
CA ASP A 182 -12.54 31.87 6.90
C ASP A 182 -12.28 30.88 5.76
N GLY A 183 -12.43 29.59 6.04
CA GLY A 183 -12.26 28.51 5.07
C GLY A 183 -10.82 28.00 4.88
N GLU A 184 -9.81 28.63 5.50
CA GLU A 184 -8.43 28.11 5.44
C GLU A 184 -8.24 26.84 6.28
N VAL A 185 -8.85 26.79 7.46
CA VAL A 185 -8.78 25.61 8.34
C VAL A 185 -9.90 24.63 7.99
N GLN A 186 -9.58 23.65 7.14
CA GLN A 186 -10.55 22.68 6.62
C GLN A 186 -10.65 21.39 7.46
N VAL A 187 -10.00 21.32 8.62
CA VAL A 187 -9.97 20.13 9.47
C VAL A 187 -10.55 20.46 10.85
N GLN A 188 -11.59 19.74 11.23
CA GLN A 188 -12.21 19.86 12.56
C GLN A 188 -11.50 18.99 13.60
N GLU A 189 -11.73 19.23 14.89
CA GLU A 189 -11.05 18.53 15.98
C GLU A 189 -11.22 17.00 15.92
N ALA A 190 -12.43 16.51 15.69
CA ALA A 190 -12.70 15.08 15.57
C ALA A 190 -11.96 14.45 14.37
N GLU A 191 -11.96 15.13 13.23
CA GLU A 191 -11.22 14.70 12.03
C GLU A 191 -9.71 14.72 12.26
N ALA A 192 -9.18 15.74 12.95
CA ALA A 192 -7.78 15.81 13.34
C ALA A 192 -7.38 14.65 14.26
N GLY A 193 -8.30 14.21 15.14
CA GLY A 193 -8.12 13.00 15.95
C GLY A 193 -7.91 11.75 15.09
N MET A 194 -8.79 11.52 14.11
CA MET A 194 -8.71 10.37 13.20
C MET A 194 -7.47 10.41 12.31
N ILE A 195 -7.16 11.57 11.74
CA ILE A 195 -5.95 11.77 10.93
C ILE A 195 -4.69 11.50 11.78
N SER A 196 -4.67 11.92 13.04
CA SER A 196 -3.55 11.66 13.94
C SER A 196 -3.34 10.16 14.17
N LEU A 197 -4.40 9.37 14.30
CA LEU A 197 -4.31 7.91 14.41
C LEU A 197 -3.82 7.25 13.12
N PHE A 198 -4.20 7.81 11.97
CA PHE A 198 -3.74 7.37 10.67
C PHE A 198 -2.23 7.59 10.51
N ILE A 199 -1.73 8.82 10.67
CA ILE A 199 -0.30 9.12 10.49
C ILE A 199 0.60 8.59 11.62
N ALA A 200 0.05 8.25 12.79
CA ALA A 200 0.80 7.59 13.86
C ALA A 200 1.20 6.15 13.52
N GLN A 201 0.51 5.51 12.57
CA GLN A 201 0.88 4.18 12.09
C GLN A 201 2.21 4.25 11.32
N GLY A 202 3.04 3.22 11.47
CA GLY A 202 4.27 3.07 10.69
C GLY A 202 3.98 2.82 9.21
N LEU A 203 2.89 2.09 8.93
CA LEU A 203 2.49 1.64 7.58
C LEU A 203 0.99 1.92 7.33
N PRO A 204 0.56 3.18 7.34
CA PRO A 204 -0.85 3.54 7.29
C PRO A 204 -1.63 2.91 6.13
N MET A 205 -1.09 2.94 4.91
CA MET A 205 -1.79 2.41 3.74
C MET A 205 -1.74 0.88 3.68
N THR A 206 -0.64 0.27 4.11
CA THR A 206 -0.53 -1.20 4.26
C THR A 206 -1.55 -1.71 5.28
N VAL A 207 -1.73 -1.02 6.42
CA VAL A 207 -2.73 -1.37 7.42
C VAL A 207 -4.16 -1.16 6.90
N THR A 208 -4.39 -0.14 6.07
CA THR A 208 -5.66 0.04 5.35
C THR A 208 -5.98 -1.18 4.46
N VAL A 209 -5.03 -1.64 3.66
CA VAL A 209 -5.19 -2.83 2.81
C VAL A 209 -5.40 -4.09 3.68
N GLU A 210 -4.65 -4.23 4.77
CA GLU A 210 -4.79 -5.33 5.73
C GLU A 210 -6.21 -5.39 6.31
N LYS A 211 -6.75 -4.25 6.76
CA LYS A 211 -8.11 -4.16 7.32
C LYS A 211 -9.17 -4.48 6.28
N ALA A 212 -9.01 -3.98 5.05
CA ALA A 212 -9.93 -4.27 3.95
C ALA A 212 -9.94 -5.76 3.57
N LEU A 213 -8.79 -6.45 3.62
CA LEU A 213 -8.74 -7.89 3.44
C LEU A 213 -9.49 -8.62 4.55
N ARG A 214 -9.30 -8.23 5.81
CA ARG A 214 -9.95 -8.86 6.96
C ARG A 214 -11.47 -8.64 7.01
N SER A 215 -11.98 -7.54 6.48
CA SER A 215 -13.44 -7.28 6.43
C SER A 215 -14.19 -8.07 5.35
N LEU A 216 -13.48 -8.82 4.49
CA LEU A 216 -14.11 -9.59 3.41
C LEU A 216 -15.13 -10.62 3.89
N GLY A 217 -14.93 -11.23 5.06
CA GLY A 217 -15.88 -12.19 5.60
C GLY A 217 -17.27 -11.58 5.79
N GLU A 218 -17.32 -10.31 6.22
CA GLU A 218 -18.56 -9.56 6.43
C GLU A 218 -19.19 -9.14 5.09
N VAL A 219 -18.38 -8.68 4.13
CA VAL A 219 -18.84 -8.16 2.84
C VAL A 219 -19.34 -9.28 1.91
N SER A 220 -18.64 -10.40 1.88
CA SER A 220 -18.93 -11.52 0.97
C SER A 220 -19.88 -12.57 1.55
N GLY A 221 -20.11 -12.55 2.87
CA GLY A 221 -20.88 -13.58 3.57
C GLY A 221 -20.25 -14.98 3.57
N SER A 222 -18.99 -15.13 3.12
CA SER A 222 -18.28 -16.41 3.06
C SER A 222 -17.05 -16.40 3.97
N PRO A 223 -16.90 -17.40 4.86
CA PRO A 223 -15.75 -17.48 5.78
C PRO A 223 -14.43 -17.73 5.04
N ASP A 224 -14.48 -18.32 3.84
CA ASP A 224 -13.29 -18.64 3.05
C ASP A 224 -12.78 -17.47 2.20
N SER A 225 -13.50 -16.35 2.16
CA SER A 225 -13.13 -15.19 1.33
C SER A 225 -11.77 -14.62 1.65
N LEU A 226 -11.38 -14.61 2.93
CA LEU A 226 -10.03 -14.18 3.33
C LEU A 226 -8.94 -15.10 2.76
N CYS A 227 -9.17 -16.42 2.77
CA CYS A 227 -8.25 -17.40 2.21
C CYS A 227 -8.09 -17.20 0.70
N HIS A 228 -9.20 -17.03 -0.03
CA HIS A 228 -9.14 -16.75 -1.47
C HIS A 228 -8.48 -15.41 -1.79
N ALA A 229 -8.70 -14.38 -0.97
CA ALA A 229 -8.02 -13.09 -1.14
C ALA A 229 -6.51 -13.21 -0.93
N LEU A 230 -6.08 -13.95 0.09
CA LEU A 230 -4.66 -14.28 0.30
C LEU A 230 -4.07 -15.05 -0.88
N GLN A 231 -4.82 -15.95 -1.52
CA GLN A 231 -4.38 -16.63 -2.74
C GLN A 231 -4.16 -15.63 -3.89
N LEU A 232 -5.04 -14.63 -4.07
CA LEU A 232 -4.84 -13.57 -5.07
C LEU A 232 -3.60 -12.73 -4.78
N VAL A 233 -3.38 -12.33 -3.53
CA VAL A 233 -2.16 -11.59 -3.12
C VAL A 233 -0.91 -12.44 -3.33
N GLY A 234 -0.95 -13.72 -2.98
CA GLY A 234 0.17 -14.64 -3.19
C GLY A 234 0.46 -14.90 -4.67
N LEU A 235 -0.58 -14.95 -5.51
CA LEU A 235 -0.46 -15.00 -6.96
C LEU A 235 0.25 -13.74 -7.48
N LEU A 236 -0.15 -12.55 -7.04
CA LEU A 236 0.52 -11.29 -7.43
C LEU A 236 1.99 -11.26 -7.01
N ALA A 237 2.34 -11.77 -5.83
CA ALA A 237 3.73 -11.88 -5.40
C ALA A 237 4.54 -12.75 -6.39
N ASN A 238 4.00 -13.90 -6.75
CA ASN A 238 4.64 -14.86 -7.63
C ASN A 238 4.75 -14.35 -9.07
N VAL A 239 3.68 -13.80 -9.62
CA VAL A 239 3.65 -13.28 -10.99
C VAL A 239 4.56 -12.07 -11.14
N SER A 240 4.58 -11.17 -10.16
CA SER A 240 5.47 -10.01 -10.18
C SER A 240 6.94 -10.41 -10.03
N CYS A 241 7.23 -11.47 -9.29
CA CYS A 241 8.56 -12.09 -9.20
C CYS A 241 9.04 -12.64 -10.56
N ASP A 242 8.17 -13.31 -11.30
CA ASP A 242 8.48 -13.79 -12.65
C ASP A 242 8.62 -12.63 -13.64
N LEU A 243 7.76 -11.61 -13.53
CA LEU A 243 7.83 -10.41 -14.35
C LEU A 243 9.16 -9.68 -14.17
N ALA A 244 9.60 -9.47 -12.93
CA ALA A 244 10.86 -8.76 -12.65
C ALA A 244 12.10 -9.46 -13.23
N LEU A 245 12.04 -10.78 -13.46
CA LEU A 245 13.11 -11.56 -14.08
C LEU A 245 13.08 -11.54 -15.61
N ARG A 246 12.02 -11.01 -16.23
CA ARG A 246 11.85 -11.02 -17.67
C ARG A 246 12.98 -10.22 -18.37
N PRO A 247 13.75 -10.84 -19.28
CA PRO A 247 14.75 -10.13 -20.07
C PRO A 247 14.10 -9.04 -20.95
N GLY A 248 14.80 -7.91 -21.10
CA GLY A 248 14.34 -6.80 -21.94
C GLY A 248 13.16 -5.99 -21.36
N LEU A 249 12.75 -6.26 -20.12
CA LEU A 249 11.70 -5.48 -19.46
C LEU A 249 12.19 -4.04 -19.20
N GLY A 250 11.33 -3.05 -19.51
CA GLY A 250 11.59 -1.65 -19.23
C GLY A 250 11.83 -1.39 -17.75
N VAL A 251 12.69 -0.41 -17.44
CA VAL A 251 13.16 -0.15 -16.06
C VAL A 251 12.00 0.15 -15.11
N ASP A 252 11.07 1.02 -15.50
CA ASP A 252 9.96 1.41 -14.63
C ASP A 252 9.02 0.25 -14.31
N LEU A 253 8.77 -0.61 -15.29
CA LEU A 253 7.94 -1.79 -15.16
C LEU A 253 8.62 -2.89 -14.34
N ARG A 254 9.95 -3.04 -14.47
CA ARG A 254 10.73 -3.90 -13.56
C ARG A 254 10.63 -3.40 -12.12
N ARG A 255 10.82 -2.10 -11.88
CA ARG A 255 10.71 -1.50 -10.55
C ARG A 255 9.31 -1.66 -9.98
N PHE A 256 8.26 -1.46 -10.80
CA PHE A 256 6.88 -1.75 -10.44
C PHE A 256 6.72 -3.21 -9.98
N ALA A 257 7.19 -4.17 -10.79
CA ALA A 257 7.12 -5.60 -10.44
C ALA A 257 7.84 -5.92 -9.11
N LEU A 258 9.01 -5.33 -8.85
CA LEU A 258 9.72 -5.51 -7.58
C LEU A 258 8.93 -4.94 -6.38
N ARG A 259 8.30 -3.76 -6.53
CA ARG A 259 7.49 -3.15 -5.48
C ARG A 259 6.21 -3.94 -5.22
N VAL A 260 5.48 -4.34 -6.26
CA VAL A 260 4.27 -5.18 -6.12
C VAL A 260 4.62 -6.52 -5.47
N MET A 261 5.67 -7.19 -5.95
CA MET A 261 6.16 -8.45 -5.35
C MET A 261 6.40 -8.29 -3.85
N THR A 262 7.11 -7.23 -3.46
CA THR A 262 7.46 -6.95 -2.06
C THR A 262 6.23 -6.61 -1.23
N SER A 263 5.35 -5.75 -1.75
CA SER A 263 4.11 -5.36 -1.09
C SER A 263 3.20 -6.56 -0.88
N SER A 264 3.06 -7.44 -1.88
CA SER A 264 2.31 -8.70 -1.75
C SER A 264 2.90 -9.61 -0.67
N VAL A 265 4.24 -9.73 -0.57
CA VAL A 265 4.90 -10.51 0.51
C VAL A 265 4.56 -9.92 1.88
N VAL A 266 4.67 -8.60 2.03
CA VAL A 266 4.37 -7.90 3.29
C VAL A 266 2.90 -8.08 3.68
N ILE A 267 1.97 -7.79 2.77
CA ILE A 267 0.52 -7.92 3.02
C ILE A 267 0.15 -9.36 3.34
N TYR A 268 0.66 -10.34 2.57
CA TYR A 268 0.38 -11.75 2.83
C TYR A 268 0.82 -12.14 4.23
N ASP A 269 2.03 -11.77 4.64
CA ASP A 269 2.55 -12.09 5.97
C ASP A 269 1.74 -11.46 7.09
N ARG A 270 1.32 -10.21 6.90
CA ARG A 270 0.55 -9.48 7.91
C ARG A 270 -0.85 -10.07 8.09
N VAL A 271 -1.48 -10.52 7.01
CA VAL A 271 -2.87 -11.00 7.02
C VAL A 271 -2.95 -12.48 7.40
N SER A 272 -2.04 -13.31 6.91
CA SER A 272 -2.02 -14.76 7.17
C SER A 272 -1.63 -15.07 8.61
N GLU A 273 -2.43 -15.87 9.31
CA GLU A 273 -2.12 -16.34 10.68
C GLU A 273 -0.84 -17.16 10.76
N ALA A 274 -0.48 -17.87 9.69
CA ALA A 274 0.73 -18.68 9.64
C ALA A 274 1.95 -17.86 9.19
N GLY A 275 1.75 -16.69 8.58
CA GLY A 275 2.81 -15.91 7.95
C GLY A 275 3.30 -16.46 6.60
N VAL A 276 4.03 -15.61 5.88
CA VAL A 276 4.51 -15.85 4.51
C VAL A 276 5.77 -16.72 4.46
N PHE A 277 6.50 -16.85 5.57
CA PHE A 277 7.78 -17.55 5.64
C PHE A 277 7.66 -19.06 5.90
N THR A 278 6.44 -19.55 6.12
CA THR A 278 6.21 -20.98 6.34
C THR A 278 6.24 -21.76 5.04
N ARG A 279 6.56 -23.06 5.13
CA ARG A 279 6.55 -23.97 3.96
C ARG A 279 5.17 -24.17 3.34
N ARG A 280 4.10 -23.80 4.05
CA ARG A 280 2.71 -23.88 3.56
C ARG A 280 2.30 -22.64 2.76
N SER A 281 3.06 -21.55 2.86
CA SER A 281 2.82 -20.36 2.06
C SER A 281 2.96 -20.70 0.57
N PRO A 282 1.99 -20.29 -0.28
CA PRO A 282 2.10 -20.43 -1.73
C PRO A 282 3.08 -19.41 -2.34
N VAL A 283 3.53 -18.42 -1.55
CA VAL A 283 4.45 -17.38 -2.00
C VAL A 283 5.87 -17.94 -2.10
N ARG A 284 6.52 -17.76 -3.26
CA ARG A 284 7.91 -18.17 -3.50
C ARG A 284 8.90 -17.17 -2.85
N THR A 285 8.76 -16.93 -1.55
CA THR A 285 9.49 -15.88 -0.81
C THR A 285 11.01 -15.98 -0.99
N ARG A 286 11.57 -17.19 -1.01
CA ARG A 286 12.99 -17.41 -1.31
C ARG A 286 13.40 -16.83 -2.66
N LYS A 287 12.59 -17.04 -3.70
CA LYS A 287 12.85 -16.53 -5.05
C LYS A 287 12.75 -15.00 -5.06
N CYS A 288 11.69 -14.45 -4.44
CA CYS A 288 11.49 -13.00 -4.32
C CYS A 288 12.70 -12.30 -3.67
N LEU A 289 13.16 -12.82 -2.52
CA LEU A 289 14.30 -12.23 -1.79
C LEU A 289 15.62 -12.34 -2.57
N ARG A 290 15.84 -13.44 -3.29
CA ARG A 290 17.05 -13.61 -4.11
C ARG A 290 17.12 -12.60 -5.26
N ILE A 291 15.98 -12.26 -5.87
CA ILE A 291 15.94 -11.23 -6.91
C ILE A 291 16.32 -9.88 -6.30
N LEU A 292 15.72 -9.52 -5.16
CA LEU A 292 16.05 -8.27 -4.50
C LEU A 292 17.54 -8.19 -4.13
N ARG A 293 18.13 -9.27 -3.58
CA ARG A 293 19.57 -9.31 -3.30
C ARG A 293 20.44 -9.16 -4.55
N LYS A 294 20.08 -9.84 -5.63
CA LYS A 294 20.79 -9.69 -6.91
C LYS A 294 20.74 -8.25 -7.43
N GLU A 295 19.60 -7.58 -7.31
CA GLU A 295 19.45 -6.17 -7.73
C GLU A 295 20.18 -5.20 -6.77
N GLU A 296 20.27 -5.53 -5.48
CA GLU A 296 21.05 -4.78 -4.48
C GLU A 296 22.56 -4.86 -4.74
N GLU A 297 23.07 -6.04 -5.06
CA GLU A 297 24.49 -6.28 -5.37
C GLU A 297 24.92 -5.71 -6.72
N ALA A 298 23.97 -5.48 -7.63
CA ALA A 298 24.26 -4.91 -8.94
C ALA A 298 24.66 -3.43 -8.81
N SER A 299 25.68 -2.97 -9.55
CA SER A 299 26.10 -1.56 -9.60
C SER A 299 25.16 -0.67 -10.42
N ARG A 300 23.84 -0.81 -10.20
CA ARG A 300 22.77 -0.11 -10.92
C ARG A 300 22.09 0.91 -10.01
N SER A 301 21.38 1.86 -10.62
CA SER A 301 20.47 2.78 -9.93
C SER A 301 19.42 2.08 -9.04
N ASP A 302 19.15 0.81 -9.31
CA ASP A 302 18.11 0.02 -8.66
C ASP A 302 18.57 -0.61 -7.34
N ALA A 303 19.87 -0.57 -7.03
CA ALA A 303 20.41 -1.13 -5.79
C ALA A 303 19.79 -0.49 -4.54
N MET A 304 19.60 0.84 -4.57
CA MET A 304 18.94 1.57 -3.48
C MET A 304 17.49 1.14 -3.31
N LEU A 305 16.75 0.96 -4.41
CA LEU A 305 15.37 0.46 -4.36
C LEU A 305 15.34 -0.96 -3.81
N ALA A 306 16.22 -1.84 -4.28
CA ALA A 306 16.27 -3.23 -3.84
C ALA A 306 16.54 -3.35 -2.34
N ARG A 307 17.50 -2.57 -1.81
CA ARG A 307 17.76 -2.45 -0.37
C ARG A 307 16.54 -1.97 0.41
N GLN A 308 15.85 -0.93 -0.09
CA GLN A 308 14.63 -0.42 0.54
C GLN A 308 13.51 -1.47 0.59
N LEU A 309 13.39 -2.29 -0.44
CA LEU A 309 12.42 -3.38 -0.50
C LEU A 309 12.79 -4.54 0.45
N LEU A 310 14.08 -4.86 0.58
CA LEU A 310 14.56 -5.81 1.59
C LEU A 310 14.27 -5.33 3.01
N ASP A 311 14.54 -4.05 3.30
CA ASP A 311 14.21 -3.41 4.57
C ASP A 311 12.70 -3.45 4.84
N SER A 312 11.88 -3.24 3.80
CA SER A 312 10.42 -3.35 3.91
C SER A 312 10.01 -4.76 4.34
N VAL A 313 10.56 -5.82 3.74
CA VAL A 313 10.29 -7.19 4.20
C VAL A 313 10.74 -7.38 5.65
N LYS A 314 11.94 -6.91 6.00
CA LYS A 314 12.54 -7.11 7.33
C LYS A 314 11.76 -6.43 8.46
N TYR A 315 11.29 -5.20 8.23
CA TYR A 315 10.72 -4.36 9.27
C TYR A 315 9.18 -4.28 9.24
N SER A 316 8.55 -4.63 8.11
CA SER A 316 7.09 -4.49 7.93
C SER A 316 6.30 -5.79 8.05
N THR A 317 6.97 -6.94 7.92
CA THR A 317 6.38 -8.26 8.19
C THR A 317 6.24 -8.51 9.69
N LEU A 318 5.27 -9.36 10.07
CA LEU A 318 5.02 -9.72 11.46
C LEU A 318 5.84 -10.95 11.86
N HIS A 319 5.90 -11.96 11.00
CA HIS A 319 6.41 -13.28 11.35
C HIS A 319 7.92 -13.45 11.10
N TYR A 320 8.61 -12.47 10.50
CA TYR A 320 10.05 -12.56 10.25
C TYR A 320 10.87 -12.78 11.54
N LYS A 321 10.40 -12.20 12.65
CA LYS A 321 11.08 -12.33 13.95
C LYS A 321 10.79 -13.67 14.65
N ASP A 322 9.81 -14.44 14.18
CA ASP A 322 9.43 -15.72 14.79
C ASP A 322 10.53 -16.76 14.68
N CYS A 323 10.74 -17.57 15.72
CA CYS A 323 11.74 -18.64 15.72
C CYS A 323 11.55 -19.66 14.59
N SER A 324 10.32 -19.79 14.07
CA SER A 324 9.95 -20.66 12.95
C SER A 324 10.46 -20.15 11.59
N THR A 325 10.88 -18.89 11.47
CA THR A 325 11.41 -18.33 10.22
C THR A 325 12.70 -19.06 9.81
N PRO A 326 12.75 -19.65 8.60
CA PRO A 326 13.90 -20.43 8.15
C PRO A 326 15.21 -19.63 8.14
N SER A 327 16.32 -20.26 8.53
CA SER A 327 17.65 -19.63 8.62
C SER A 327 18.10 -18.98 7.29
N TYR A 328 17.78 -19.59 6.16
CA TYR A 328 18.13 -19.03 4.84
C TYR A 328 17.40 -17.71 4.53
N ILE A 329 16.17 -17.52 5.05
CA ILE A 329 15.46 -16.23 4.93
C ILE A 329 16.18 -15.17 5.75
N ARG A 330 16.66 -15.54 6.95
CA ARG A 330 17.41 -14.63 7.83
C ARG A 330 18.72 -14.18 7.22
N SER A 331 19.52 -15.08 6.63
CA SER A 331 20.73 -14.69 5.89
C SER A 331 20.37 -13.71 4.77
N LEU A 332 19.38 -14.04 3.94
CA LEU A 332 18.91 -13.16 2.87
C LEU A 332 18.36 -11.80 3.34
N LEU A 333 18.14 -11.53 4.63
CA LEU A 333 17.64 -10.24 5.14
C LEU A 333 18.57 -9.55 6.15
N ASN A 334 19.63 -10.23 6.61
CA ASN A 334 20.58 -9.70 7.59
C ASN A 334 21.98 -9.43 7.02
N ASP A 335 22.30 -10.01 5.87
CA ASP A 335 23.54 -9.70 5.14
C ASP A 335 23.49 -8.29 4.52
#